data_AF-A0A351KUH1-F1
#
_entry.id   AF-A0A351KUH1-F1
#
_cell.length_a   1.000
_cell.length_b   1.000
_cell.length_c   1.000
_cell.angle_alpha   90.00
_cell.angle_beta   90.00
_cell.angle_gamma   90.00
#
_symmetry.space_group_name_H-M   'P 1'
#
loop_
_entity.id
_entity.type
_entity.pdbx_description
1 polymer ?
#
loop_
_entity_poly.entity_id
_entity_poly.type
_entity_poly.pdbx_seq_one_letter_code
_entity_poly.pdbx_strand_id
1 'polypeptide(L)'
;NRDEFTDPEILRTNLASVILQMHALRLGELQRFPFVEPPDIRLVKDGLKTLQELNALDDRGQLTPIGKRLSRLPIDPRLGRMLLAAQEEGCLREVTIMVSALSVPDPRERPQDRQQQADQKHA
;
A
#
# COMPACT_ATOMS: atom_id res chain seq x y z
N ASN A 1 -19.41 -6.86 -25.95
CA ASN A 1 -18.85 -5.51 -25.74
C ASN A 1 -17.77 -5.58 -24.70
N ARG A 2 -16.52 -5.36 -25.13
CA ARG A 2 -15.41 -5.01 -24.23
C ARG A 2 -15.22 -3.51 -24.45
N ASP A 3 -15.32 -2.72 -23.39
CA ASP A 3 -15.12 -1.29 -23.50
C ASP A 3 -13.72 -0.99 -24.04
N GLU A 4 -13.61 0.06 -24.85
CA GLU A 4 -12.40 0.40 -25.64
C GLU A 4 -11.21 0.81 -24.75
N PHE A 5 -11.49 1.15 -23.48
CA PHE A 5 -10.50 1.53 -22.48
C PHE A 5 -10.56 0.59 -21.28
N THR A 6 -9.39 0.31 -20.69
CA THR A 6 -9.30 -0.44 -19.43
C THR A 6 -9.59 0.51 -18.28
N ASP A 7 -10.41 0.09 -17.30
CA ASP A 7 -10.74 0.92 -16.13
C ASP A 7 -9.48 1.52 -15.48
N PRO A 8 -9.47 2.81 -15.13
CA PRO A 8 -8.33 3.45 -14.48
C PRO A 8 -7.86 2.68 -13.23
N GLU A 9 -6.54 2.53 -13.08
CA GLU A 9 -5.95 1.86 -11.92
C GLU A 9 -6.29 2.58 -10.60
N ILE A 10 -6.47 3.90 -10.64
CA ILE A 10 -6.86 4.70 -9.47
C ILE A 10 -8.22 4.30 -8.88
N LEU A 11 -9.08 3.61 -9.66
CA LEU A 11 -10.37 3.09 -9.20
C LEU A 11 -10.27 1.70 -8.55
N ARG A 12 -9.10 1.04 -8.64
CA ARG A 12 -8.86 -0.34 -8.17
C ARG A 12 -7.77 -0.45 -7.10
N THR A 13 -7.12 0.65 -6.74
CA THR A 13 -5.90 0.66 -5.94
C THR A 13 -6.09 1.31 -4.57
N ASN A 14 -5.37 0.79 -3.56
CA ASN A 14 -5.23 1.40 -2.25
C ASN A 14 -4.66 2.84 -2.39
N LEU A 15 -5.51 3.85 -2.17
CA LEU A 15 -5.12 5.26 -2.33
C LEU A 15 -4.20 5.78 -1.22
N ALA A 16 -3.92 5.01 -0.16
CA ALA A 16 -3.04 5.44 0.93
C ALA A 16 -1.67 5.89 0.42
N SER A 17 -1.08 5.18 -0.54
CA SER A 17 0.22 5.53 -1.13
C SER A 17 0.17 6.89 -1.84
N VAL A 18 -0.88 7.11 -2.65
CA VAL A 18 -1.05 8.37 -3.40
C VAL A 18 -1.30 9.54 -2.46
N ILE A 19 -2.20 9.37 -1.49
CA ILE A 19 -2.52 10.40 -0.48
C ILE A 19 -1.26 10.79 0.31
N LEU A 20 -0.46 9.79 0.71
CA LEU A 20 0.80 10.00 1.42
C LEU A 20 1.79 10.81 0.58
N GLN A 21 1.93 10.48 -0.70
CA GLN A 21 2.80 11.22 -1.62
C GLN A 21 2.32 12.66 -1.84
N MET A 22 1.02 12.87 -2.01
CA MET A 22 0.45 14.22 -2.13
C MET A 22 0.73 15.09 -0.90
N HIS A 23 0.63 14.53 0.30
CA HIS A 23 1.00 15.23 1.54
C HIS A 23 2.49 15.55 1.60
N ALA A 24 3.36 14.60 1.23
CA ALA A 24 4.81 14.78 1.22
C ALA A 24 5.25 15.86 0.22
N LEU A 25 4.59 15.92 -0.94
CA LEU A 25 4.84 16.90 -2.00
C LEU A 25 4.11 18.23 -1.81
N ARG A 26 3.27 18.36 -0.76
CA ARG A 26 2.46 19.55 -0.46
C ARG A 26 1.53 19.96 -1.61
N LEU A 27 0.93 18.99 -2.28
CA LEU A 27 0.03 19.20 -3.42
C LEU A 27 -1.39 19.66 -3.02
N GLY A 28 -1.62 19.88 -1.72
CA GLY A 28 -2.90 20.33 -1.17
C GLY A 28 -3.90 19.19 -0.97
N GLU A 29 -5.15 19.58 -0.72
CA GLU A 29 -6.26 18.64 -0.50
C GLU A 29 -6.59 17.87 -1.78
N LEU A 30 -6.84 16.58 -1.63
CA LEU A 30 -7.15 15.69 -2.75
C LEU A 30 -8.39 16.14 -3.54
N GLN A 31 -9.37 16.74 -2.87
CA GLN A 31 -10.59 17.28 -3.49
C GLN A 31 -10.33 18.48 -4.42
N ARG A 32 -9.22 19.20 -4.21
CA ARG A 32 -8.83 20.36 -5.02
C ARG A 32 -7.79 20.01 -6.07
N PHE A 33 -7.30 18.78 -6.07
CA PHE A 33 -6.30 18.33 -7.02
C PHE A 33 -6.97 18.05 -8.38
N PRO A 34 -6.43 18.57 -9.50
CA PRO A 34 -7.06 18.47 -10.80
C PRO A 34 -6.82 17.08 -11.42
N PHE A 35 -7.48 16.05 -10.89
CA PHE A 35 -7.47 14.72 -11.49
C PHE A 35 -8.19 14.73 -12.85
N VAL A 36 -7.67 13.97 -13.81
CA VAL A 36 -8.35 13.71 -15.09
C VAL A 36 -9.67 12.99 -14.83
N GLU A 37 -9.64 11.99 -13.94
CA GLU A 37 -10.80 11.33 -13.40
C GLU A 37 -10.64 11.23 -11.87
N PRO A 38 -11.52 11.88 -11.09
CA PRO A 38 -11.39 11.90 -9.64
C PRO A 38 -11.65 10.51 -9.04
N PRO A 39 -10.90 10.10 -7.99
CA PRO A 39 -11.15 8.84 -7.32
C PRO A 39 -12.48 8.84 -6.54
N ASP A 40 -13.01 7.64 -6.26
CA ASP A 40 -14.16 7.48 -5.37
C ASP A 40 -13.85 8.02 -3.97
N ILE A 41 -14.73 8.87 -3.44
CA ILE A 41 -14.66 9.46 -2.10
C ILE A 41 -14.51 8.39 -1.01
N ARG A 42 -15.12 7.22 -1.18
CA ARG A 42 -15.00 6.09 -0.25
C ARG A 42 -13.56 5.60 -0.17
N LEU A 43 -12.90 5.38 -1.31
CA LEU A 43 -11.50 4.97 -1.38
C LEU A 43 -10.57 6.03 -0.79
N VAL A 44 -10.89 7.32 -0.98
CA VAL A 44 -10.13 8.43 -0.38
C VAL A 44 -10.24 8.39 1.14
N LYS A 45 -11.44 8.20 1.69
CA LYS A 45 -11.67 8.09 3.14
C LYS A 45 -10.95 6.87 3.72
N ASP A 46 -11.00 5.73 3.06
CA ASP A 46 -10.33 4.51 3.50
C ASP A 46 -8.80 4.67 3.48
N GLY A 47 -8.26 5.36 2.48
CA GLY A 47 -6.84 5.71 2.41
C GLY A 47 -6.40 6.65 3.53
N LEU A 48 -7.17 7.72 3.81
CA LEU A 48 -6.91 8.63 4.92
C LEU A 48 -6.95 7.91 6.27
N LYS A 49 -7.98 7.09 6.49
CA LYS A 49 -8.12 6.27 7.71
C LYS A 49 -6.94 5.32 7.88
N THR A 50 -6.53 4.64 6.81
CA THR A 50 -5.35 3.77 6.82
C THR A 50 -4.11 4.55 7.25
N LEU A 51 -3.88 5.76 6.72
CA LEU A 51 -2.71 6.56 7.08
C LEU A 51 -2.75 7.06 8.52
N GLN A 52 -3.93 7.33 9.08
CA GLN A 52 -4.09 7.63 10.51
C GLN A 52 -3.77 6.42 11.38
N GLU A 53 -4.30 5.23 11.04
CA GLU A 53 -4.00 3.98 11.76
C GLU A 53 -2.50 3.64 11.75
N LEU A 54 -1.80 3.96 10.65
CA LEU A 54 -0.35 3.78 10.53
C LEU A 54 0.46 4.86 11.27
N ASN A 55 -0.19 5.85 11.88
CA ASN A 55 0.42 7.07 12.44
C ASN A 55 1.22 7.87 11.40
N ALA A 56 0.88 7.76 10.12
CA ALA A 56 1.47 8.56 9.04
C ALA A 56 0.88 9.97 8.97
N LEU A 57 -0.41 10.09 9.31
CA LEU A 57 -1.11 11.35 9.51
C LEU A 57 -1.57 11.47 10.97
N ASP A 58 -1.61 12.69 11.50
CA ASP A 58 -2.22 12.97 12.80
C ASP A 58 -3.75 13.18 12.70
N ASP A 59 -4.40 13.45 13.84
CA ASP A 59 -5.85 13.70 13.91
C ASP A 59 -6.30 14.91 13.10
N ARG A 60 -5.38 15.81 12.75
CA ARG A 60 -5.63 16.98 11.89
C ARG A 60 -5.34 16.70 10.42
N GLY A 61 -4.96 15.46 10.07
CA GLY A 61 -4.58 15.07 8.72
C GLY A 61 -3.20 15.57 8.30
N GLN A 62 -2.33 15.99 9.23
CA GLN A 62 -0.99 16.48 8.91
C GLN A 62 0.05 15.37 8.95
N LEU A 63 1.06 15.50 8.08
CA LEU A 63 2.12 14.51 7.94
C LEU A 63 3.02 14.45 9.18
N THR A 64 3.05 13.30 9.85
CA THR A 64 3.88 13.05 11.04
C THR A 64 5.35 12.75 10.66
N PRO A 65 6.28 12.66 11.63
CA PRO A 65 7.62 12.15 11.37
C PRO A 65 7.64 10.72 10.78
N ILE A 66 6.73 9.86 11.22
CA ILE A 66 6.55 8.50 10.66
C ILE A 66 6.08 8.62 9.20
N GLY A 67 5.07 9.45 8.93
CA GLY A 67 4.59 9.70 7.57
C GLY A 67 5.68 10.20 6.63
N LYS A 68 6.55 11.10 7.10
CA LYS A 68 7.72 11.59 6.33
C LYS A 68 8.75 10.50 6.03
N ARG A 69 8.94 9.53 6.93
CA ARG A 69 9.82 8.38 6.69
C ARG A 69 9.17 7.43 5.68
N LEU A 70 7.88 7.13 5.84
CA LEU A 70 7.12 6.27 4.95
C LEU A 70 7.06 6.80 3.52
N SER A 71 6.87 8.11 3.33
CA SER A 71 6.77 8.71 1.99
C SER A 71 8.06 8.60 1.16
N ARG A 72 9.20 8.25 1.78
CA ARG A 72 10.48 8.01 1.11
C ARG A 72 10.67 6.56 0.67
N LEU A 73 9.80 5.65 1.09
CA LEU A 73 9.88 4.24 0.73
C LEU A 73 9.03 3.96 -0.52
N PRO A 74 9.57 3.29 -1.55
CA PRO A 74 8.83 2.99 -2.78
C PRO A 74 7.98 1.72 -2.66
N ILE A 75 7.24 1.58 -1.55
CA ILE A 75 6.39 0.42 -1.25
C ILE A 75 5.08 0.85 -0.60
N ASP A 76 4.12 -0.07 -0.47
CA ASP A 76 2.87 0.17 0.24
C ASP A 76 3.13 0.68 1.68
N PRO A 77 2.44 1.74 2.14
CA PRO A 77 2.64 2.32 3.47
C PRO A 77 2.49 1.33 4.63
N ARG A 78 1.65 0.29 4.50
CA ARG A 78 1.49 -0.75 5.54
C ARG A 78 2.76 -1.58 5.66
N LEU A 79 3.32 -2.01 4.53
CA LEU A 79 4.59 -2.73 4.48
C LEU A 79 5.76 -1.85 4.95
N GLY A 80 5.78 -0.58 4.53
CA GLY A 80 6.75 0.41 5.02
C GLY A 80 6.69 0.57 6.54
N ARG A 81 5.48 0.62 7.12
CA ARG A 81 5.29 0.77 8.57
C ARG A 81 5.82 -0.42 9.34
N MET A 82 5.69 -1.64 8.79
CA MET A 82 6.29 -2.85 9.35
C MET A 82 7.82 -2.73 9.40
N LEU A 83 8.46 -2.26 8.32
CA LEU A 83 9.92 -2.07 8.30
C LEU A 83 10.37 -1.01 9.31
N LEU A 84 9.66 0.11 9.43
CA LEU A 84 9.99 1.14 10.41
C LEU A 84 9.86 0.63 11.85
N ALA A 85 8.80 -0.15 12.15
CA ALA A 85 8.63 -0.79 13.46
C ALA A 85 9.75 -1.79 13.74
N ALA A 86 10.06 -2.66 12.77
CA ALA A 86 11.06 -3.71 12.93
C ALA A 86 12.47 -3.17 13.21
N GLN A 87 12.78 -1.99 12.69
CA GLN A 87 14.02 -1.29 13.03
C GLN A 87 14.06 -0.88 14.51
N GLU A 88 12.94 -0.42 15.07
CA GLU A 88 12.82 0.00 16.47
C GLU A 88 12.82 -1.21 17.42
N GLU A 89 12.22 -2.33 17.00
CA GLU A 89 12.14 -3.59 17.75
C GLU A 89 13.37 -4.51 17.56
N GLY A 90 14.32 -4.15 16.71
CA GLY A 90 15.55 -4.92 16.49
C GLY A 90 15.40 -6.19 15.64
N CYS A 91 14.29 -6.35 14.90
CA CYS A 91 13.97 -7.51 14.05
C CYS A 91 13.88 -7.17 12.55
N LEU A 92 14.60 -6.13 12.12
CA LEU A 92 14.52 -5.62 10.75
C LEU A 92 14.84 -6.66 9.69
N ARG A 93 15.81 -7.56 9.94
CA ARG A 93 16.23 -8.57 8.96
C ARG A 93 15.10 -9.54 8.64
N GLU A 94 14.46 -10.08 9.68
CA GLU A 94 13.36 -11.05 9.59
C GLU A 94 12.16 -10.41 8.90
N VAL A 95 11.80 -9.19 9.33
CA VAL A 95 10.66 -8.47 8.75
C VAL A 95 10.92 -8.06 7.31
N THR A 96 12.15 -7.71 6.93
CA THR A 96 12.50 -7.41 5.54
C THR A 96 12.29 -8.63 4.63
N ILE A 97 12.64 -9.83 5.10
CA ILE A 97 12.39 -11.08 4.36
C ILE A 97 10.88 -11.27 4.16
N MET A 98 10.08 -11.12 5.22
CA MET A 98 8.62 -11.24 5.13
C MET A 98 8.01 -10.20 4.19
N VAL A 99 8.39 -8.92 4.33
CA VAL A 99 7.90 -7.83 3.47
C VAL A 99 8.28 -8.06 2.01
N SER A 100 9.48 -8.57 1.73
CA SER A 100 9.91 -8.90 0.36
C SER A 100 9.01 -9.98 -0.25
N ALA A 101 8.70 -11.04 0.49
CA ALA A 101 7.80 -12.09 0.03
C ALA A 101 6.35 -11.58 -0.18
N LEU A 102 5.86 -10.69 0.68
CA LEU A 102 4.51 -10.10 0.57
C LEU A 102 4.39 -9.07 -0.57
N SER A 103 5.51 -8.53 -1.05
CA SER A 103 5.52 -7.49 -2.09
C SER A 103 5.35 -8.04 -3.52
N VAL A 104 5.38 -9.37 -3.68
CA VAL A 104 5.27 -10.06 -4.97
C VAL A 104 4.07 -11.02 -4.96
N PRO A 105 3.54 -11.41 -6.13
CA PRO A 105 2.55 -12.48 -6.20
C PRO A 105 3.05 -13.78 -5.55
N ASP A 106 2.13 -14.56 -5.00
CA ASP A 106 2.46 -15.86 -4.40
C ASP A 106 3.21 -16.74 -5.41
N PRO A 107 4.47 -17.13 -5.12
CA PRO A 107 5.30 -17.87 -6.06
C PRO A 107 4.94 -19.36 -6.14
N ARG A 108 4.01 -19.85 -5.31
CA ARG A 108 3.65 -21.27 -5.25
C ARG A 108 2.91 -21.70 -6.50
N GLU A 109 3.40 -22.75 -7.15
CA GLU A 109 2.77 -23.34 -8.33
C GLU A 109 1.89 -24.54 -7.96
N ARG A 110 0.73 -24.66 -8.63
CA ARG A 110 -0.18 -25.80 -8.45
C ARG A 110 -0.61 -26.40 -9.79
N PRO A 111 0.27 -27.11 -10.51
CA PRO A 111 -0.04 -27.70 -11.81
C PRO A 111 -1.18 -28.73 -11.70
N GLN A 112 -2.10 -28.74 -12.68
CA GLN A 112 -3.27 -29.64 -12.66
C GLN A 112 -2.88 -31.12 -12.52
N ASP A 113 -1.84 -31.56 -13.21
CA ASP A 113 -1.38 -32.96 -13.20
C ASP A 113 -0.64 -33.36 -11.91
N ARG A 114 -0.30 -32.38 -11.04
CA ARG A 114 0.48 -32.60 -9.81
C ARG A 114 -0.10 -31.90 -8.58
N GLN A 115 -1.42 -31.66 -8.57
CA GLN A 115 -2.08 -30.93 -7.48
C GLN A 115 -1.83 -31.56 -6.10
N GLN A 116 -2.00 -32.89 -5.96
CA GLN A 116 -1.81 -33.57 -4.67
C GLN A 116 -0.38 -33.44 -4.13
N GLN A 117 0.64 -33.50 -5.00
CA GLN A 117 2.04 -33.34 -4.59
C GLN A 117 2.37 -31.89 -4.22
N ALA A 118 1.78 -30.92 -4.93
CA ALA A 118 1.92 -29.50 -4.60
C ALA A 118 1.27 -29.21 -3.23
N ASP A 119 0.06 -29.73 -2.98
CA ASP A 119 -0.66 -29.54 -1.72
C ASP A 119 0.13 -30.12 -0.52
N GLN A 120 0.77 -31.29 -0.68
CA GLN A 120 1.64 -31.88 0.35
C GLN A 120 2.90 -31.04 0.66
N LYS A 121 3.43 -30.31 -0.33
CA LYS A 121 4.62 -29.46 -0.14
C LYS A 121 4.29 -28.06 0.38
N HIS A 122 3.03 -27.64 0.24
CA HIS A 122 2.55 -26.32 0.69
C HIS A 122 1.87 -26.35 2.07
N ALA A 123 1.60 -27.54 2.61
CA ALA A 123 1.11 -27.78 3.97
C ALA A 123 2.26 -27.71 4.99
#